data_AF-A0A3P8W5Y2-F1
#
_entry.id   AF-A0A3P8W5Y2-F1
#
_cell.length_a   1.000
_cell.length_b   1.000
_cell.length_c   1.000
_cell.angle_alpha   90.00
_cell.angle_beta   90.00
_cell.angle_gamma   90.00
#
_symmetry.space_group_name_H-M   'P 1'
#
loop_
_entity.id
_entity.type
_entity.pdbx_description
1 polymer ?
#
loop_
_entity_poly.entity_id
_entity_poly.type
_entity_poly.pdbx_seq_one_letter_code
_entity_poly.pdbx_strand_id
1 'polypeptide(L)'
;MCFPFPVVGVSCKRIAGNMNKENSEDVKVLEAQIERLREELVELERQKQNNYKDMTFSFTGEMQNALSFVCGQTQGRRKEVVMSQLEEEVNKMEEGLRRQTQMNGINLDSCITKTLQRSENKCIQQLCISGHCSEQEFQVEFQLSEEKQGDSSVRTVSDLNIVMDTTDHQSFKNFMSGAKENNDLLLFFRTLRTYLERCNDRCRTFQHFQKKYPSVVSLPGGCRSEVMSLSHPQLPGLVMFIHWLVDVSKEGKVTSKMDLLTKIPERALQLFPSLSGTTEAFQSLLRILGPEAAVESVIGAISLSEDT
;
A
#
# COMPACT_ATOMS: atom_id res chain seq x y z
N MET A 1 5.29 -109.44 -8.09
CA MET A 1 6.28 -109.49 -6.98
C MET A 1 6.24 -108.17 -6.23
N CYS A 2 6.18 -108.25 -4.90
CA CYS A 2 6.62 -107.33 -3.84
C CYS A 2 6.54 -105.78 -3.99
N PHE A 3 5.83 -105.19 -3.01
CA PHE A 3 5.94 -103.85 -2.35
C PHE A 3 7.39 -103.47 -1.88
N PRO A 4 7.73 -102.28 -1.26
CA PRO A 4 7.04 -100.98 -0.98
C PRO A 4 7.90 -99.62 -0.93
N PHE A 5 7.22 -98.47 -0.63
CA PHE A 5 7.63 -97.18 0.09
C PHE A 5 8.60 -96.13 -0.54
N PRO A 6 8.64 -94.82 -0.12
CA PRO A 6 7.71 -93.99 0.69
C PRO A 6 7.43 -92.51 0.19
N VAL A 7 6.57 -91.84 0.97
CA VAL A 7 6.06 -90.46 1.04
C VAL A 7 7.11 -89.33 0.99
N VAL A 8 6.80 -88.20 0.32
CA VAL A 8 7.00 -86.83 0.85
C VAL A 8 5.87 -85.92 0.36
N GLY A 9 5.07 -85.40 1.29
CA GLY A 9 4.14 -84.31 1.04
C GLY A 9 4.79 -82.95 1.25
N VAL A 10 4.38 -81.95 0.46
CA VAL A 10 4.50 -80.53 0.85
C VAL A 10 3.17 -79.83 0.57
N SER A 11 2.69 -79.15 1.61
CA SER A 11 1.38 -78.55 1.75
C SER A 11 1.24 -77.26 0.93
N CYS A 12 0.35 -77.27 -0.07
CA CYS A 12 0.01 -76.11 -0.88
C CYS A 12 -1.26 -75.39 -0.40
N LYS A 13 -1.57 -75.44 0.92
CA LYS A 13 -2.81 -74.88 1.50
C LYS A 13 -2.64 -73.65 2.39
N ARG A 14 -1.41 -73.13 2.57
CA ARG A 14 -1.14 -72.06 3.55
C ARG A 14 -0.99 -70.64 2.96
N ILE A 15 -0.97 -70.47 1.64
CA ILE A 15 -0.73 -69.16 0.99
C ILE A 15 -2.05 -68.46 0.58
N ALA A 16 -3.08 -69.22 0.20
CA ALA A 16 -4.37 -68.64 -0.20
C ALA A 16 -5.22 -68.07 0.97
N GLY A 17 -4.98 -68.55 2.19
CA GLY A 17 -5.72 -68.11 3.38
C GLY A 17 -5.24 -66.77 3.98
N ASN A 18 -3.97 -66.39 3.74
CA ASN A 18 -3.41 -65.12 4.24
C ASN A 18 -3.77 -63.93 3.32
N MET A 19 -3.72 -64.11 1.99
CA MET A 19 -4.02 -63.02 1.04
C MET A 19 -5.47 -62.49 1.11
N ASN A 20 -6.44 -63.34 1.45
CA ASN A 20 -7.84 -62.91 1.61
C ASN A 20 -8.10 -62.16 2.93
N LYS A 21 -7.23 -62.36 3.94
CA LYS A 21 -7.34 -61.67 5.23
C LYS A 21 -6.69 -60.28 5.15
N GLU A 22 -5.50 -60.19 4.57
CA GLU A 22 -4.83 -58.91 4.27
C GLU A 22 -5.68 -58.03 3.35
N ASN A 23 -6.22 -58.56 2.25
CA ASN A 23 -7.12 -57.79 1.39
C ASN A 23 -8.40 -57.33 2.12
N SER A 24 -8.92 -58.11 3.07
CA SER A 24 -10.11 -57.71 3.84
C SER A 24 -9.79 -56.64 4.89
N GLU A 25 -8.58 -56.60 5.41
CA GLU A 25 -8.11 -55.58 6.34
C GLU A 25 -7.78 -54.28 5.59
N ASP A 26 -7.14 -54.38 4.43
CA ASP A 26 -6.85 -53.24 3.56
C ASP A 26 -8.13 -52.56 3.03
N VAL A 27 -9.14 -53.35 2.64
CA VAL A 27 -10.45 -52.80 2.23
C VAL A 27 -11.11 -52.03 3.38
N LYS A 28 -11.04 -52.53 4.62
CA LYS A 28 -11.60 -51.83 5.80
C LYS A 28 -10.85 -50.55 6.13
N VAL A 29 -9.53 -50.55 5.97
CA VAL A 29 -8.70 -49.35 6.16
C VAL A 29 -9.04 -48.29 5.12
N LEU A 30 -9.22 -48.70 3.85
CA LEU A 30 -9.62 -47.80 2.77
C LEU A 30 -11.04 -47.27 2.97
N GLU A 31 -12.00 -48.09 3.38
CA GLU A 31 -13.37 -47.65 3.71
C GLU A 31 -13.36 -46.61 4.85
N ALA A 32 -12.56 -46.82 5.90
CA ALA A 32 -12.41 -45.86 6.99
C ALA A 32 -11.68 -44.56 6.57
N GLN A 33 -10.81 -44.62 5.56
CA GLN A 33 -10.18 -43.44 4.96
C GLN A 33 -11.16 -42.66 4.08
N ILE A 34 -11.96 -43.36 3.27
CA ILE A 34 -13.01 -42.78 2.45
C ILE A 34 -14.02 -42.03 3.34
N GLU A 35 -14.41 -42.62 4.46
CA GLU A 35 -15.39 -42.00 5.35
C GLU A 35 -14.81 -40.76 6.05
N ARG A 36 -13.55 -40.80 6.52
CA ARG A 36 -12.86 -39.62 7.05
C ARG A 36 -12.71 -38.50 6.01
N LEU A 37 -12.36 -38.85 4.78
CA LEU A 37 -12.24 -37.86 3.69
C LEU A 37 -13.62 -37.28 3.31
N ARG A 38 -14.69 -38.05 3.41
CA ARG A 38 -16.06 -37.55 3.21
C ARG A 38 -16.47 -36.59 4.33
N GLU A 39 -16.16 -36.91 5.58
CA GLU A 39 -16.38 -36.00 6.72
C GLU A 39 -15.57 -34.70 6.57
N GLU A 40 -14.30 -34.81 6.15
CA GLU A 40 -13.44 -33.65 5.89
C GLU A 40 -13.97 -32.80 4.72
N LEU A 41 -14.46 -33.42 3.64
CA LEU A 41 -15.10 -32.71 2.54
C LEU A 41 -16.35 -31.97 2.99
N VAL A 42 -17.23 -32.61 3.78
CA VAL A 42 -18.43 -31.97 4.33
C VAL A 42 -18.07 -30.77 5.22
N GLU A 43 -17.03 -30.92 6.06
CA GLU A 43 -16.55 -29.84 6.92
C GLU A 43 -15.91 -28.69 6.12
N LEU A 44 -15.11 -29.00 5.10
CA LEU A 44 -14.54 -27.99 4.20
C LEU A 44 -15.62 -27.29 3.37
N GLU A 45 -16.67 -27.99 2.97
CA GLU A 45 -17.79 -27.43 2.22
C GLU A 45 -18.67 -26.54 3.10
N ARG A 46 -18.84 -26.92 4.38
CA ARG A 46 -19.45 -26.07 5.43
C ARG A 46 -18.61 -24.82 5.70
N GLN A 47 -17.29 -24.96 5.82
CA GLN A 47 -16.36 -23.83 5.98
C GLN A 47 -16.37 -22.91 4.76
N LYS A 48 -16.34 -23.46 3.55
CA LYS A 48 -16.49 -22.70 2.31
C LYS A 48 -17.82 -21.96 2.29
N GLN A 49 -18.94 -22.60 2.64
CA GLN A 49 -20.25 -21.95 2.63
C GLN A 49 -20.39 -20.90 3.73
N ASN A 50 -19.78 -21.08 4.89
CA ASN A 50 -19.66 -20.04 5.91
C ASN A 50 -18.78 -18.88 5.43
N ASN A 51 -17.65 -19.16 4.77
CA ASN A 51 -16.81 -18.12 4.16
C ASN A 51 -17.55 -17.35 3.06
N TYR A 52 -18.39 -18.00 2.25
CA TYR A 52 -19.26 -17.33 1.27
C TYR A 52 -20.38 -16.52 1.93
N LYS A 53 -20.94 -16.98 3.05
CA LYS A 53 -21.91 -16.22 3.86
C LYS A 53 -21.25 -15.05 4.62
N ASP A 54 -19.96 -15.14 4.95
CA ASP A 54 -19.19 -14.06 5.57
C ASP A 54 -18.60 -13.06 4.56
N MET A 55 -18.46 -13.46 3.29
CA MET A 55 -18.22 -12.57 2.14
C MET A 55 -19.48 -11.76 1.77
N THR A 56 -20.61 -12.00 2.44
CA THR A 56 -21.75 -11.10 2.42
C THR A 56 -21.37 -9.87 3.26
N PHE A 57 -20.81 -8.87 2.59
CA PHE A 57 -21.16 -7.49 2.90
C PHE A 57 -22.67 -7.45 3.17
N SER A 58 -23.17 -6.51 3.97
CA SER A 58 -24.55 -6.10 3.80
C SER A 58 -24.67 -5.44 2.41
N PHE A 59 -24.58 -6.25 1.35
CA PHE A 59 -24.84 -5.83 -0.01
C PHE A 59 -26.27 -5.33 0.02
N THR A 60 -26.42 -4.05 -0.24
CA THR A 60 -27.68 -3.34 -0.36
C THR A 60 -27.78 -2.87 -1.80
N GLY A 61 -28.97 -2.92 -2.40
CA GLY A 61 -29.17 -2.51 -3.80
C GLY A 61 -29.22 -3.70 -4.77
N GLU A 62 -28.75 -3.51 -6.01
CA GLU A 62 -28.93 -4.50 -7.07
C GLU A 62 -28.03 -5.73 -6.88
N MET A 63 -26.92 -5.60 -6.16
CA MET A 63 -26.07 -6.73 -5.79
C MET A 63 -26.79 -7.72 -4.84
N GLN A 64 -27.67 -7.21 -3.96
CA GLN A 64 -28.54 -8.05 -3.13
C GLN A 64 -29.65 -8.71 -3.96
N ASN A 65 -30.20 -7.98 -4.93
CA ASN A 65 -31.20 -8.50 -5.87
C ASN A 65 -30.61 -9.61 -6.75
N ALA A 66 -29.37 -9.45 -7.22
CA ALA A 66 -28.65 -10.45 -8.01
C ALA A 66 -28.37 -11.72 -7.21
N LEU A 67 -27.93 -11.59 -5.94
CA LEU A 67 -27.74 -12.74 -5.04
C LEU A 67 -29.06 -13.46 -4.77
N SER A 68 -30.15 -12.72 -4.53
CA SER A 68 -31.48 -13.29 -4.31
C SER A 68 -32.01 -14.02 -5.55
N PHE A 69 -31.70 -13.51 -6.75
CA PHE A 69 -32.04 -14.14 -8.03
C PHE A 69 -31.28 -15.45 -8.25
N VAL A 70 -29.95 -15.45 -8.02
CA VAL A 70 -29.11 -16.65 -8.15
C VAL A 70 -29.50 -17.72 -7.13
N CYS A 71 -29.91 -17.32 -5.92
CA CYS A 71 -30.42 -18.23 -4.89
C CYS A 71 -31.86 -18.72 -5.13
N GLY A 72 -32.50 -18.34 -6.26
CA GLY A 72 -33.86 -18.78 -6.61
C GLY A 72 -34.97 -18.17 -5.76
N GLN A 73 -34.67 -17.14 -4.96
CA GLN A 73 -35.62 -16.47 -4.06
C GLN A 73 -36.52 -15.47 -4.77
N THR A 74 -36.19 -15.09 -6.01
CA THR A 74 -37.00 -14.20 -6.86
C THR A 74 -37.46 -14.94 -8.11
N GLN A 75 -38.74 -15.36 -8.12
CA GLN A 75 -39.40 -15.86 -9.32
C GLN A 75 -40.03 -14.68 -10.09
N GLY A 76 -39.53 -14.38 -11.29
CA GLY A 76 -40.22 -13.47 -12.23
C GLY A 76 -39.36 -12.41 -12.95
N ARG A 77 -38.15 -12.08 -12.47
CA ARG A 77 -37.23 -11.21 -13.21
C ARG A 77 -36.48 -12.00 -14.29
N ARG A 78 -36.36 -11.47 -15.50
CA ARG A 78 -35.49 -12.04 -16.53
C ARG A 78 -34.03 -11.85 -16.11
N LYS A 79 -33.22 -12.90 -16.26
CA LYS A 79 -31.77 -12.88 -15.98
C LYS A 79 -31.08 -11.66 -16.61
N GLU A 80 -31.45 -11.33 -17.85
CA GLU A 80 -30.91 -10.19 -18.60
C GLU A 80 -31.12 -8.86 -17.88
N VAL A 81 -32.27 -8.64 -17.26
CA VAL A 81 -32.60 -7.39 -16.55
C VAL A 81 -31.78 -7.24 -15.27
N VAL A 82 -31.59 -8.34 -14.54
CA VAL A 82 -30.76 -8.36 -13.32
C VAL A 82 -29.30 -8.12 -13.66
N MET A 83 -28.81 -8.72 -14.75
CA MET A 83 -27.45 -8.53 -15.24
C MET A 83 -27.20 -7.08 -15.69
N SER A 84 -28.12 -6.47 -16.46
CA SER A 84 -27.96 -5.09 -16.93
C SER A 84 -27.96 -4.07 -15.78
N GLN A 85 -28.78 -4.31 -14.75
CA GLN A 85 -28.82 -3.46 -13.55
C GLN A 85 -27.54 -3.57 -12.73
N LEU A 86 -27.00 -4.79 -12.60
CA LEU A 86 -25.72 -5.00 -11.92
C LEU A 86 -24.57 -4.35 -12.69
N GLU A 87 -24.56 -4.46 -14.02
CA GLU A 87 -23.59 -3.80 -14.88
C GLU A 87 -23.63 -2.27 -14.73
N GLU A 88 -24.82 -1.67 -14.71
CA GLU A 88 -25.00 -0.24 -14.45
C GLU A 88 -24.49 0.16 -13.06
N GLU A 89 -24.79 -0.63 -12.02
CA GLU A 89 -24.32 -0.37 -10.66
C GLU A 89 -22.78 -0.44 -10.58
N VAL A 90 -22.17 -1.45 -11.20
CA VAL A 90 -20.70 -1.60 -11.26
C VAL A 90 -20.08 -0.42 -12.00
N ASN A 91 -20.58 -0.06 -13.18
CA ASN A 91 -20.08 1.08 -13.94
C ASN A 91 -20.16 2.38 -13.13
N LYS A 92 -21.27 2.60 -12.41
CA LYS A 92 -21.44 3.77 -11.54
C LYS A 92 -20.46 3.76 -10.36
N MET A 93 -20.22 2.60 -9.75
CA MET A 93 -19.25 2.43 -8.67
C MET A 93 -17.82 2.68 -9.17
N GLU A 94 -17.46 2.17 -10.35
CA GLU A 94 -16.16 2.40 -10.98
C GLU A 94 -15.94 3.88 -11.31
N GLU A 95 -16.95 4.57 -11.85
CA GLU A 95 -16.90 6.02 -12.05
C GLU A 95 -16.78 6.79 -10.74
N GLY A 96 -17.47 6.33 -9.69
CA GLY A 96 -17.35 6.87 -8.33
C GLY A 96 -15.91 6.75 -7.81
N LEU A 97 -15.32 5.55 -7.92
CA LEU A 97 -13.96 5.27 -7.49
C LEU A 97 -12.96 6.12 -8.27
N ARG A 98 -13.08 6.18 -9.61
CA ARG A 98 -12.22 7.02 -10.45
C ARG A 98 -12.27 8.49 -10.04
N ARG A 99 -13.46 9.03 -9.75
CA ARG A 99 -13.63 10.41 -9.27
C ARG A 99 -12.97 10.62 -7.90
N GLN A 100 -13.12 9.67 -6.98
CA GLN A 100 -12.47 9.74 -5.67
C GLN A 100 -10.95 9.69 -5.78
N THR A 101 -10.42 8.79 -6.61
CA THR A 101 -8.99 8.70 -6.92
C THR A 101 -8.47 10.00 -7.50
N GLN A 102 -9.16 10.60 -8.47
CA GLN A 102 -8.76 11.88 -9.06
C GLN A 102 -8.74 13.01 -8.02
N MET A 103 -9.69 13.01 -7.08
CA MET A 103 -9.78 14.03 -6.03
C MET A 103 -8.75 13.84 -4.92
N ASN A 104 -8.40 12.59 -4.59
CA ASN A 104 -7.59 12.24 -3.42
C ASN A 104 -6.14 11.90 -3.75
N GLY A 105 -5.83 11.57 -5.01
CA GLY A 105 -4.49 11.14 -5.43
C GLY A 105 -4.07 9.78 -4.89
N ILE A 106 -5.01 9.00 -4.35
CA ILE A 106 -4.79 7.66 -3.79
C ILE A 106 -5.46 6.64 -4.69
N ASN A 107 -4.67 5.68 -5.17
CA ASN A 107 -5.13 4.51 -5.91
C ASN A 107 -5.12 3.31 -4.96
N LEU A 108 -6.18 2.51 -5.01
CA LEU A 108 -6.26 1.26 -4.26
C LEU A 108 -6.14 0.10 -5.23
N ASP A 109 -5.19 -0.78 -4.98
CA ASP A 109 -4.90 -1.95 -5.82
C ASP A 109 -5.63 -3.18 -5.29
N SER A 110 -5.76 -3.30 -3.96
CA SER A 110 -6.50 -4.38 -3.34
C SER A 110 -7.11 -3.97 -2.00
N CYS A 111 -8.23 -4.62 -1.65
CA CYS A 111 -8.85 -4.53 -0.34
C CYS A 111 -9.29 -5.95 0.05
N ILE A 112 -8.68 -6.47 1.10
CA ILE A 112 -8.98 -7.80 1.65
C ILE A 112 -9.64 -7.58 3.01
N THR A 113 -10.82 -8.18 3.17
CA THR A 113 -11.57 -8.11 4.43
C THR A 113 -11.76 -9.52 4.98
N LYS A 114 -11.43 -9.71 6.25
CA LYS A 114 -11.63 -10.94 7.00
C LYS A 114 -12.49 -10.66 8.23
N THR A 115 -13.66 -11.28 8.31
CA THR A 115 -14.50 -11.19 9.51
C THR A 115 -13.87 -12.03 10.63
N LEU A 116 -13.53 -11.40 11.75
CA LEU A 116 -12.93 -12.06 12.92
C LEU A 116 -14.00 -12.51 13.91
N GLN A 117 -15.00 -11.68 14.11
CA GLN A 117 -16.09 -11.94 15.05
C GLN A 117 -17.37 -11.29 14.54
N ARG A 118 -18.48 -12.01 14.64
CA ARG A 118 -19.81 -11.48 14.36
C ARG A 118 -20.80 -11.99 15.38
N SER A 119 -21.50 -11.07 16.03
CA SER A 119 -22.63 -11.30 16.92
C SER A 119 -23.81 -10.45 16.49
N GLU A 120 -24.94 -10.54 17.18
CA GLU A 120 -26.15 -9.75 16.84
C GLU A 120 -25.89 -8.24 16.85
N ASN A 121 -25.07 -7.78 17.80
CA ASN A 121 -24.83 -6.36 18.05
C ASN A 121 -23.41 -5.89 17.73
N LYS A 122 -22.47 -6.80 17.45
CA LYS A 122 -21.06 -6.44 17.22
C LYS A 122 -20.46 -7.22 16.04
N CYS A 123 -19.76 -6.52 15.17
CA CYS A 123 -18.97 -7.09 14.08
C CYS A 123 -17.53 -6.58 14.17
N ILE A 124 -16.54 -7.46 14.11
CA ILE A 124 -15.12 -7.11 14.05
C ILE A 124 -14.55 -7.69 12.76
N GLN A 125 -13.95 -6.83 11.95
CA GLN A 125 -13.33 -7.19 10.68
C GLN A 125 -11.88 -6.74 10.66
N GLN A 126 -11.00 -7.56 10.11
CA GLN A 126 -9.63 -7.19 9.76
C GLN A 126 -9.61 -6.79 8.29
N LEU A 127 -9.16 -5.57 8.02
CA LEU A 127 -9.03 -5.02 6.67
C LEU A 127 -7.54 -4.87 6.34
N CYS A 128 -7.16 -5.30 5.15
CA CYS A 128 -5.86 -5.07 4.57
C CYS A 128 -6.04 -4.38 3.22
N ILE A 129 -5.53 -3.16 3.11
CA ILE A 129 -5.62 -2.31 1.93
C ILE A 129 -4.22 -2.13 1.37
N SER A 130 -4.04 -2.38 0.07
CA SER A 130 -2.82 -2.02 -0.64
C SER A 130 -3.13 -1.00 -1.73
N GLY A 131 -2.18 -0.14 -2.01
CA GLY A 131 -2.36 0.92 -2.99
C GLY A 131 -1.10 1.73 -3.20
N HIS A 132 -1.25 2.81 -3.94
CA HIS A 132 -0.19 3.78 -4.15
C HIS A 132 -0.71 5.21 -4.15
N CYS A 133 0.15 6.13 -3.75
CA CYS A 133 -0.07 7.57 -3.86
C CYS A 133 1.14 8.14 -4.63
N SER A 134 0.89 8.78 -5.78
CA SER A 134 1.96 9.07 -6.74
C SER A 134 2.74 7.78 -7.10
N GLU A 135 4.06 7.74 -6.93
CA GLU A 135 4.87 6.53 -7.16
C GLU A 135 5.18 5.78 -5.85
N GLN A 136 4.55 6.17 -4.73
CA GLN A 136 4.80 5.56 -3.42
C GLN A 136 3.74 4.51 -3.11
N GLU A 137 4.18 3.26 -3.05
CA GLU A 137 3.34 2.12 -2.63
C GLU A 137 3.16 2.09 -1.11
N PHE A 138 2.00 1.60 -0.70
CA PHE A 138 1.64 1.40 0.69
C PHE A 138 0.78 0.16 0.90
N GLN A 139 0.87 -0.36 2.12
CA GLN A 139 -0.07 -1.35 2.65
C GLN A 139 -0.49 -0.93 4.05
N VAL A 140 -1.79 -0.97 4.32
CA VAL A 140 -2.38 -0.61 5.61
C VAL A 140 -3.27 -1.76 6.07
N GLU A 141 -3.04 -2.20 7.29
CA GLU A 141 -3.83 -3.24 7.95
C GLU A 141 -4.44 -2.68 9.22
N PHE A 142 -5.72 -2.92 9.47
CA PHE A 142 -6.40 -2.47 10.68
C PHE A 142 -7.62 -3.33 10.99
N GLN A 143 -8.08 -3.28 12.22
CA GLN A 143 -9.37 -3.83 12.63
C GLN A 143 -10.43 -2.75 12.66
N LEU A 144 -11.61 -3.08 12.14
CA LEU A 144 -12.82 -2.27 12.18
C LEU A 144 -13.84 -2.98 13.07
N SER A 145 -14.19 -2.36 14.19
CA SER A 145 -15.27 -2.81 15.07
C SER A 145 -16.51 -1.96 14.82
N GLU A 146 -17.62 -2.59 14.48
CA GLU A 146 -18.94 -1.98 14.38
C GLU A 146 -19.85 -2.51 15.48
N GLU A 147 -20.31 -1.63 16.36
CA GLU A 147 -21.24 -1.96 17.45
C GLU A 147 -22.57 -1.21 17.25
N LYS A 148 -23.68 -1.94 17.32
CA LYS A 148 -25.02 -1.39 17.18
C LYS A 148 -25.51 -0.90 18.54
N GLN A 149 -25.85 0.38 18.60
CA GLN A 149 -26.40 1.03 19.78
C GLN A 149 -27.75 1.64 19.38
N GLY A 150 -28.83 0.86 19.55
CA GLY A 150 -30.17 1.22 19.07
C GLY A 150 -30.22 1.32 17.55
N ASP A 151 -30.67 2.47 17.04
CA ASP A 151 -30.76 2.77 15.60
C ASP A 151 -29.44 3.24 14.97
N SER A 152 -28.40 3.47 15.79
CA SER A 152 -27.09 3.94 15.32
C SER A 152 -26.04 2.84 15.40
N SER A 153 -25.08 2.83 14.46
CA SER A 153 -23.88 2.01 14.57
C SER A 153 -22.66 2.89 14.83
N VAL A 154 -21.84 2.49 15.81
CA VAL A 154 -20.55 3.13 16.11
C VAL A 154 -19.46 2.28 15.47
N ARG A 155 -18.58 2.93 14.70
CA ARG A 155 -17.44 2.29 14.05
C ARG A 155 -16.14 2.80 14.64
N THR A 156 -15.26 1.90 15.05
CA THR A 156 -13.94 2.22 15.61
C THR A 156 -12.84 1.46 14.88
N VAL A 157 -11.72 2.13 14.67
CA VAL A 157 -10.50 1.55 14.09
C VAL A 157 -9.55 1.18 15.22
N SER A 158 -9.00 -0.02 15.19
CA SER A 158 -7.96 -0.50 16.11
C SER A 158 -6.88 -1.27 15.35
N ASP A 159 -5.78 -1.59 16.04
CA ASP A 159 -4.69 -2.43 15.53
C ASP A 159 -4.13 -1.96 14.18
N LEU A 160 -3.97 -0.63 14.03
CA LEU A 160 -3.49 -0.02 12.80
C LEU A 160 -2.00 -0.31 12.58
N ASN A 161 -1.71 -1.02 11.49
CA ASN A 161 -0.37 -1.23 10.95
C ASN A 161 -0.25 -0.60 9.56
N ILE A 162 0.92 -0.03 9.28
CA ILE A 162 1.23 0.69 8.04
C ILE A 162 2.60 0.24 7.56
N VAL A 163 2.69 -0.17 6.30
CA VAL A 163 3.92 -0.58 5.64
C VAL A 163 4.10 0.30 4.40
N MET A 164 5.22 1.02 4.36
CA MET A 164 5.57 1.93 3.28
C MET A 164 7.09 2.12 3.25
N ASP A 165 7.68 2.17 2.06
CA ASP A 165 9.09 2.54 1.93
C ASP A 165 9.28 4.03 2.23
N THR A 166 10.08 4.29 3.26
CA THR A 166 10.35 5.64 3.79
C THR A 166 11.85 5.81 4.09
N THR A 167 12.68 5.01 3.42
CA THR A 167 14.13 4.84 3.69
C THR A 167 14.84 6.16 3.99
N ASP A 168 14.53 7.25 3.28
CA ASP A 168 15.23 8.55 3.42
C ASP A 168 14.50 9.63 4.25
N HIS A 169 13.32 9.34 4.83
CA HIS A 169 12.45 10.39 5.40
C HIS A 169 12.13 10.18 6.88
N GLN A 170 13.06 10.56 7.76
CA GLN A 170 12.95 10.29 9.19
C GLN A 170 11.73 10.94 9.87
N SER A 171 11.35 12.15 9.47
CA SER A 171 10.18 12.82 10.04
C SER A 171 8.87 12.13 9.68
N PHE A 172 8.75 11.66 8.43
CA PHE A 172 7.60 10.88 8.00
C PHE A 172 7.52 9.52 8.71
N LYS A 173 8.67 8.86 8.93
CA LYS A 173 8.74 7.65 9.77
C LYS A 173 8.23 7.89 11.18
N ASN A 174 8.67 8.98 11.82
CA ASN A 174 8.23 9.33 13.17
C ASN A 174 6.73 9.63 13.22
N PHE A 175 6.21 10.36 12.22
CA PHE A 175 4.78 10.60 12.07
C PHE A 175 3.99 9.29 11.91
N MET A 176 4.47 8.38 11.04
CA MET A 176 3.81 7.11 10.77
C MET A 176 3.71 6.25 12.04
N SER A 177 4.76 6.19 12.86
CA SER A 177 4.70 5.52 14.16
C SER A 177 3.61 6.13 15.07
N GLY A 178 3.52 7.46 15.12
CA GLY A 178 2.46 8.14 15.88
C GLY A 178 1.05 7.87 15.34
N ALA A 179 0.88 7.82 14.02
CA ALA A 179 -0.41 7.48 13.41
C ALA A 179 -0.85 6.04 13.75
N LYS A 180 0.09 5.08 13.72
CA LYS A 180 -0.15 3.69 14.14
C LYS A 180 -0.56 3.61 15.61
N GLU A 181 0.21 4.23 16.49
CA GLU A 181 -0.04 4.22 17.94
C GLU A 181 -1.43 4.78 18.30
N ASN A 182 -1.88 5.82 17.58
CA ASN A 182 -3.17 6.45 17.82
C ASN A 182 -4.34 5.85 17.02
N ASN A 183 -4.09 4.84 16.17
CA ASN A 183 -5.07 4.27 15.24
C ASN A 183 -5.73 5.31 14.32
N ASP A 184 -5.03 6.40 13.98
CA ASP A 184 -5.59 7.49 13.19
C ASP A 184 -5.36 7.29 11.68
N LEU A 185 -6.21 6.42 11.12
CA LEU A 185 -6.21 6.09 9.69
C LEU A 185 -6.45 7.32 8.81
N LEU A 186 -7.30 8.25 9.25
CA LEU A 186 -7.64 9.44 8.49
C LEU A 186 -6.45 10.40 8.42
N LEU A 187 -5.80 10.63 9.56
CA LEU A 187 -4.60 11.46 9.64
C LEU A 187 -3.50 10.91 8.73
N PHE A 188 -3.28 9.59 8.77
CA PHE A 188 -2.30 8.95 7.89
C PHE A 188 -2.52 9.29 6.41
N PHE A 189 -3.71 9.03 5.85
CA PHE A 189 -3.97 9.26 4.43
C PHE A 189 -3.94 10.75 4.04
N ARG A 190 -4.44 11.64 4.91
CA ARG A 190 -4.40 13.09 4.65
C ARG A 190 -2.97 13.62 4.62
N THR A 191 -2.15 13.19 5.57
CA THR A 191 -0.74 13.60 5.65
C THR A 191 0.08 12.97 4.54
N LEU A 192 -0.12 11.68 4.22
CA LEU A 192 0.54 11.00 3.10
C LEU A 192 0.37 11.77 1.80
N ARG A 193 -0.88 12.09 1.44
CA ARG A 193 -1.19 12.85 0.23
C ARG A 193 -0.45 14.18 0.21
N THR A 194 -0.59 14.96 1.28
CA THR A 194 -0.01 16.31 1.38
C THR A 194 1.51 16.25 1.32
N TYR A 195 2.12 15.28 2.00
CA TYR A 195 3.55 15.07 2.04
C TYR A 195 4.11 14.76 0.65
N LEU A 196 3.53 13.76 -0.03
CA LEU A 196 3.99 13.37 -1.36
C LEU A 196 3.74 14.45 -2.41
N GLU A 197 2.66 15.22 -2.29
CA GLU A 197 2.42 16.39 -3.14
C GLU A 197 3.56 17.41 -3.02
N ARG A 198 4.02 17.71 -1.79
CA ARG A 198 5.17 18.61 -1.58
C ARG A 198 6.49 18.03 -2.08
N CYS A 199 6.72 16.73 -1.94
CA CYS A 199 7.89 16.09 -2.52
C CYS A 199 7.85 16.14 -4.06
N ASN A 200 6.68 15.99 -4.68
CA ASN A 200 6.50 16.11 -6.12
C ASN A 200 6.67 17.55 -6.61
N ASP A 201 6.19 18.55 -5.86
CA ASP A 201 6.47 19.97 -6.13
C ASP A 201 7.99 20.20 -6.21
N ARG A 202 8.73 19.76 -5.19
CA ARG A 202 10.20 19.85 -5.16
C ARG A 202 10.85 19.19 -6.37
N CYS A 203 10.52 17.94 -6.68
CA CYS A 203 11.14 17.25 -7.83
C CYS A 203 10.84 17.97 -9.15
N ARG A 204 9.60 18.45 -9.36
CA ARG A 204 9.24 19.21 -10.56
C ARG A 204 10.04 20.50 -10.68
N THR A 205 10.19 21.25 -9.59
CA THR A 205 10.98 22.48 -9.56
C THR A 205 12.47 22.20 -9.83
N PHE A 206 13.04 21.16 -9.22
CA PHE A 206 14.44 20.77 -9.47
C PHE A 206 14.68 20.35 -10.92
N GLN A 207 13.78 19.54 -11.51
CA GLN A 207 13.84 19.16 -12.92
C GLN A 207 13.72 20.38 -13.84
N HIS A 208 12.84 21.33 -13.50
CA HIS A 208 12.69 22.58 -14.25
C HIS A 208 14.02 23.33 -14.34
N PHE A 209 14.68 23.57 -13.20
CA PHE A 209 15.95 24.28 -13.17
C PHE A 209 17.10 23.51 -13.83
N GLN A 210 17.16 22.18 -13.65
CA GLN A 210 18.15 21.36 -14.36
C GLN A 210 18.00 21.45 -15.87
N LYS A 211 16.76 21.43 -16.38
CA LYS A 211 16.48 21.55 -17.82
C LYS A 211 16.77 22.95 -18.35
N LYS A 212 16.48 23.98 -17.56
CA LYS A 212 16.64 25.39 -17.95
C LYS A 212 18.11 25.87 -17.86
N TYR A 213 18.87 25.36 -16.89
CA TYR A 213 20.25 25.76 -16.61
C TYR A 213 21.19 24.55 -16.47
N PRO A 214 21.34 23.71 -17.49
CA PRO A 214 22.08 22.45 -17.38
C PRO A 214 23.58 22.63 -17.09
N SER A 215 24.16 23.78 -17.39
CA SER A 215 25.56 24.10 -17.10
C SER A 215 25.82 24.55 -15.66
N VAL A 216 24.77 24.94 -14.93
CA VAL A 216 24.86 25.50 -13.57
C VAL A 216 24.24 24.55 -12.56
N VAL A 217 23.14 23.89 -12.93
CA VAL A 217 22.31 23.08 -12.04
C VAL A 217 22.61 21.60 -12.23
N SER A 218 22.88 20.90 -11.13
CA SER A 218 23.00 19.44 -11.10
C SER A 218 22.21 18.83 -9.94
N LEU A 219 21.74 17.60 -10.15
CA LEU A 219 20.92 16.85 -9.18
C LEU A 219 21.67 15.58 -8.75
N PRO A 220 22.62 15.67 -7.81
CA PRO A 220 23.52 14.56 -7.47
C PRO A 220 22.78 13.34 -6.91
N GLY A 221 21.65 13.55 -6.21
CA GLY A 221 20.76 12.47 -5.74
C GLY A 221 19.51 12.27 -6.62
N GLY A 222 19.49 12.82 -7.84
CA GLY A 222 18.29 12.88 -8.69
C GLY A 222 17.25 13.92 -8.21
N CYS A 223 16.16 14.10 -8.96
CA CYS A 223 15.16 15.13 -8.65
C CYS A 223 14.40 14.91 -7.34
N ARG A 224 14.34 13.66 -6.87
CA ARG A 224 13.62 13.31 -5.65
C ARG A 224 14.42 13.59 -4.39
N SER A 225 15.73 13.76 -4.52
CA SER A 225 16.60 14.18 -3.43
C SER A 225 16.18 15.53 -2.88
N GLU A 226 16.58 15.78 -1.64
CA GLU A 226 16.41 17.07 -0.98
C GLU A 226 17.45 18.10 -1.43
N VAL A 227 18.45 17.70 -2.22
CA VAL A 227 19.59 18.54 -2.58
C VAL A 227 19.67 18.79 -4.08
N MET A 228 19.72 20.08 -4.44
CA MET A 228 20.13 20.55 -5.75
C MET A 228 21.46 21.30 -5.62
N SER A 229 22.40 21.06 -6.53
CA SER A 229 23.69 21.73 -6.55
C SER A 229 23.75 22.78 -7.65
N LEU A 230 24.31 23.94 -7.31
CA LEU A 230 24.58 25.05 -8.20
C LEU A 230 26.10 25.23 -8.28
N SER A 231 26.65 25.15 -9.48
CA SER A 231 28.09 25.29 -9.74
C SER A 231 28.33 26.36 -10.78
N HIS A 232 29.32 27.23 -10.54
CA HIS A 232 29.71 28.22 -11.53
C HIS A 232 30.44 27.53 -12.70
N PRO A 233 30.01 27.72 -13.97
CA PRO A 233 30.58 27.00 -15.11
C PRO A 233 32.09 27.20 -15.29
N GLN A 234 32.60 28.39 -14.92
CA GLN A 234 34.01 28.77 -15.07
C GLN A 234 34.81 28.74 -13.75
N LEU A 235 34.16 28.54 -12.60
CA LEU A 235 34.80 28.56 -11.28
C LEU A 235 34.47 27.27 -10.53
N PRO A 236 35.18 26.15 -10.83
CA PRO A 236 34.85 24.82 -10.31
C PRO A 236 34.99 24.69 -8.78
N GLY A 237 35.57 25.68 -8.10
CA GLY A 237 35.65 25.73 -6.64
C GLY A 237 34.44 26.36 -5.95
N LEU A 238 33.54 27.04 -6.69
CA LEU A 238 32.36 27.69 -6.12
C LEU A 238 31.13 26.80 -6.32
N VAL A 239 30.71 26.13 -5.25
CA VAL A 239 29.51 25.29 -5.25
C VAL A 239 28.57 25.72 -4.14
N MET A 240 27.32 25.94 -4.50
CA MET A 240 26.22 26.14 -3.57
C MET A 240 25.25 24.96 -3.66
N PHE A 241 24.53 24.71 -2.57
CA PHE A 241 23.53 23.66 -2.47
C PHE A 241 22.23 24.27 -1.99
N ILE A 242 21.15 23.97 -2.68
CA ILE A 242 19.80 24.20 -2.18
C ILE A 242 19.36 22.92 -1.51
N HIS A 243 19.15 22.99 -0.20
CA HIS A 243 18.56 21.91 0.59
C HIS A 243 17.08 22.23 0.82
N TRP A 244 16.19 21.44 0.22
CA TRP A 244 14.75 21.58 0.33
C TRP A 244 14.15 20.37 1.03
N LEU A 245 13.94 20.54 2.34
CA LEU A 245 13.36 19.55 3.22
C LEU A 245 11.83 19.67 3.25
N VAL A 246 11.14 18.53 3.21
CA VAL A 246 9.70 18.44 3.51
C VAL A 246 9.59 17.69 4.83
N ASP A 247 9.11 18.39 5.86
CA ASP A 247 9.02 17.90 7.22
C ASP A 247 7.57 17.63 7.63
N VAL A 248 7.37 16.69 8.55
CA VAL A 248 6.05 16.26 9.00
C VAL A 248 6.00 16.21 10.52
N SER A 249 5.06 16.97 11.10
CA SER A 249 4.82 16.95 12.54
C SER A 249 4.03 15.72 12.98
N LYS A 250 3.99 15.44 14.28
CA LYS A 250 3.20 14.33 14.85
C LYS A 250 1.70 14.49 14.58
N GLU A 251 1.23 15.72 14.51
CA GLU A 251 -0.16 16.10 14.20
C GLU A 251 -0.45 16.10 12.69
N GLY A 252 0.48 15.61 11.87
CA GLY A 252 0.33 15.49 10.43
C GLY A 252 0.47 16.81 9.66
N LYS A 253 1.00 17.86 10.28
CA LYS A 253 1.29 19.12 9.59
C LYS A 253 2.53 18.95 8.71
N VAL A 254 2.36 19.18 7.42
CA VAL A 254 3.46 19.15 6.45
C VAL A 254 4.01 20.57 6.27
N THR A 255 5.32 20.73 6.47
CA THR A 255 6.03 21.99 6.26
C THR A 255 7.17 21.79 5.26
N SER A 256 7.52 22.84 4.54
CA SER A 256 8.66 22.81 3.63
C SER A 256 9.66 23.87 4.05
N LYS A 257 10.91 23.45 4.24
CA LYS A 257 12.02 24.34 4.58
C LYS A 257 13.05 24.28 3.47
N MET A 258 13.48 25.44 3.01
CA MET A 258 14.50 25.56 1.98
C MET A 258 15.65 26.40 2.51
N ASP A 259 16.85 25.86 2.45
CA ASP A 259 18.08 26.49 2.90
C ASP A 259 19.11 26.54 1.76
N LEU A 260 19.89 27.62 1.71
CA LEU A 260 21.05 27.74 0.82
C LEU A 260 22.31 27.46 1.63
N LEU A 261 23.06 26.44 1.23
CA LEU A 261 24.32 26.06 1.85
C LEU A 261 25.47 26.36 0.89
N THR A 262 26.49 27.06 1.35
CA THR A 262 27.64 27.41 0.52
C THR A 262 28.85 26.57 0.92
N LYS A 263 29.51 25.95 -0.07
CA LYS A 263 30.81 25.30 0.13
C LYS A 263 31.85 26.14 -0.60
N ILE A 264 32.36 27.14 0.11
CA ILE A 264 33.34 28.09 -0.43
C ILE A 264 34.73 27.72 0.12
N PRO A 265 35.74 27.44 -0.72
CA PRO A 265 37.12 27.32 -0.27
C PRO A 265 37.55 28.61 0.44
N GLU A 266 38.23 28.52 1.59
CA GLU A 266 38.59 29.69 2.43
C GLU A 266 39.32 30.80 1.65
N ARG A 267 40.08 30.44 0.60
CA ARG A 267 40.78 31.40 -0.27
C ARG A 267 39.82 32.24 -1.13
N ALA A 268 38.65 31.71 -1.47
CA ALA A 268 37.63 32.42 -2.26
C ALA A 268 36.77 33.36 -1.39
N LEU A 269 36.67 33.12 -0.08
CA LEU A 269 36.03 34.06 0.86
C LEU A 269 36.77 35.41 0.94
N GLN A 270 38.09 35.42 0.70
CA GLN A 270 38.88 36.65 0.65
C GLN A 270 38.62 37.47 -0.63
N LEU A 271 38.19 36.82 -1.71
CA LEU A 271 37.90 37.45 -3.01
C LEU A 271 36.45 37.93 -3.10
N PHE A 272 35.53 37.33 -2.34
CA PHE A 272 34.11 37.68 -2.34
C PHE A 272 33.56 37.87 -0.92
N PRO A 273 33.87 39.01 -0.25
CA PRO A 273 33.38 39.32 1.10
C PRO A 273 31.85 39.40 1.20
N SER A 274 31.19 39.68 0.08
CA SER A 274 29.74 39.79 -0.08
C SER A 274 28.99 38.45 0.06
N LEU A 275 29.70 37.31 0.15
CA LEU A 275 29.07 36.00 0.36
C LEU A 275 28.66 35.76 1.82
N SER A 276 29.15 36.59 2.75
CA SER A 276 28.68 36.66 4.13
C SER A 276 27.26 37.25 4.15
N GLY A 277 26.26 36.46 4.59
CA GLY A 277 24.85 36.89 4.60
C GLY A 277 23.99 36.30 3.47
N THR A 278 24.56 35.43 2.62
CA THR A 278 23.85 34.82 1.48
C THR A 278 22.66 33.97 1.91
N THR A 279 22.75 33.28 3.05
CA THR A 279 21.64 32.51 3.63
C THR A 279 20.48 33.42 4.03
N GLU A 280 20.75 34.53 4.71
CA GLU A 280 19.74 35.50 5.17
C GLU A 280 19.08 36.23 4.00
N ALA A 281 19.87 36.59 2.99
CA ALA A 281 19.37 37.16 1.74
C ALA A 281 18.44 36.17 1.03
N PHE A 282 18.83 34.90 0.94
CA PHE A 282 18.01 33.85 0.36
C PHE A 282 16.69 33.64 1.12
N GLN A 283 16.72 33.61 2.46
CA GLN A 283 15.50 33.53 3.28
C GLN A 283 14.57 34.73 3.04
N SER A 284 15.13 35.92 2.81
CA SER A 284 14.35 37.11 2.48
C SER A 284 13.70 36.97 1.09
N LEU A 285 14.45 36.48 0.09
CA LEU A 285 13.90 36.20 -1.25
C LEU A 285 12.81 35.15 -1.21
N LEU A 286 12.98 34.05 -0.45
CA LEU A 286 11.96 33.02 -0.28
C LEU A 286 10.65 33.59 0.27
N ARG A 287 10.74 34.52 1.22
CA ARG A 287 9.56 35.16 1.82
C ARG A 287 8.86 36.12 0.86
N ILE A 288 9.62 36.85 0.04
CA ILE A 288 9.08 37.91 -0.84
C ILE A 288 8.60 37.34 -2.17
N LEU A 289 9.40 36.46 -2.78
CA LEU A 289 9.21 35.98 -4.16
C LEU A 289 8.66 34.55 -4.23
N GLY A 290 8.78 33.78 -3.15
CA GLY A 290 8.48 32.35 -3.14
C GLY A 290 9.64 31.48 -3.66
N PRO A 291 9.46 30.15 -3.62
CA PRO A 291 10.53 29.18 -3.89
C PRO A 291 11.18 29.32 -5.26
N GLU A 292 10.39 29.29 -6.34
CA GLU A 292 10.92 29.25 -7.70
C GLU A 292 11.69 30.54 -8.05
N ALA A 293 11.10 31.71 -7.80
CA ALA A 293 11.73 32.98 -8.11
C ALA A 293 12.95 33.29 -7.22
N ALA A 294 12.97 32.82 -5.97
CA ALA A 294 14.16 32.91 -5.12
C ALA A 294 15.31 32.06 -5.67
N VAL A 295 15.03 30.83 -6.08
CA VAL A 295 16.04 29.93 -6.68
C VAL A 295 16.56 30.50 -8.00
N GLU A 296 15.66 30.99 -8.86
CA GLU A 296 16.02 31.66 -10.12
C GLU A 296 16.96 32.85 -9.88
N SER A 297 16.70 33.65 -8.85
CA SER A 297 17.56 34.80 -8.48
C SER A 297 18.98 34.35 -8.10
N VAL A 298 19.11 33.26 -7.35
CA VAL A 298 20.41 32.69 -6.98
C VAL A 298 21.13 32.15 -8.21
N ILE A 299 20.43 31.44 -9.10
CA ILE A 299 21.01 30.94 -10.36
C ILE A 299 21.50 32.12 -11.22
N GLY A 300 20.71 33.19 -11.33
CA GLY A 300 21.10 34.41 -12.02
C GLY A 300 22.38 35.00 -11.44
N ALA A 301 22.45 35.14 -10.10
CA ALA A 301 23.63 35.67 -9.42
C ALA A 301 24.90 34.82 -9.63
N ILE A 302 24.76 33.48 -9.67
CA ILE A 302 25.89 32.56 -9.94
C ILE A 302 26.26 32.52 -11.42
N SER A 303 25.34 32.85 -12.32
CA SER A 303 25.58 32.78 -13.77
C SER A 303 26.13 34.08 -14.36
N LEU A 304 26.07 35.19 -13.63
CA LEU A 304 26.62 36.47 -14.06
C LEU A 304 28.16 36.36 -14.09
N SER A 305 28.73 36.26 -15.29
CA SER A 305 30.07 36.78 -15.52
C SER A 305 30.04 38.28 -15.25
N GLU A 306 31.01 38.80 -14.52
CA GLU A 306 31.32 40.23 -14.58
C GLU A 306 31.69 40.55 -16.04
N ASP A 307 30.70 40.94 -16.85
CA ASP A 307 30.98 41.71 -18.05
C ASP A 307 31.57 43.04 -17.55
N THR A 308 32.89 43.13 -17.70
CA THR A 308 33.74 44.26 -17.32
C THR A 308 33.39 45.50 -18.15
#